data_AF-A0A699JL80-F1
#
_entry.id   AF-A0A699JL80-F1
#
_cell.length_a   1.000
_cell.length_b   1.000
_cell.length_c   1.000
_cell.angle_alpha   90.00
_cell.angle_beta   90.00
_cell.angle_gamma   90.00
#
_symmetry.space_group_name_H-M   'P 1'
#
loop_
_entity.id
_entity.type
_entity.pdbx_description
1 polymer ?
#
loop_
_entity_poly.entity_id
_entity_poly.type
_entity_poly.pdbx_seq_one_letter_code
_entity_poly.pdbx_strand_id
1 'polypeptide(L)'
;MAPRRRTARVTPAATTTPTTTVTNAQLQALIDRGVAAALAERDADRSRNGDNSNDSGIGGRRQTTTPRECTYTEFLKYQPMNFHDTEGVVGLARWAEKMESIF
;
A
#
# COMPACT_ATOMS: atom_id res chain seq x y z
N MET A 1 -54.00 48.17 -27.31
CA MET A 1 -52.72 47.81 -27.94
C MET A 1 -51.64 47.98 -26.87
N ALA A 2 -50.97 46.89 -26.45
CA ALA A 2 -50.04 46.87 -25.31
C ALA A 2 -48.65 46.37 -25.76
N PRO A 3 -47.55 46.85 -25.15
CA PRO A 3 -46.20 46.60 -25.68
C PRO A 3 -45.73 45.18 -25.37
N ARG A 4 -45.23 44.48 -26.40
CA ARG A 4 -44.62 43.16 -26.28
C ARG A 4 -43.24 43.25 -25.63
N ARG A 5 -43.10 42.65 -24.45
CA ARG A 5 -41.79 42.45 -23.80
C ARG A 5 -41.04 41.32 -24.51
N ARG A 6 -39.86 41.64 -25.06
CA ARG A 6 -38.88 40.65 -25.56
C ARG A 6 -38.01 40.22 -24.39
N THR A 7 -38.16 38.97 -23.94
CA THR A 7 -37.22 38.31 -23.04
C THR A 7 -35.99 37.87 -23.84
N ALA A 8 -34.82 38.42 -23.52
CA ALA A 8 -33.55 37.91 -24.02
C ALA A 8 -33.23 36.60 -23.30
N ARG A 9 -33.07 35.52 -24.05
CA ARG A 9 -32.56 34.24 -23.55
C ARG A 9 -31.08 34.44 -23.21
N VAL A 10 -30.75 34.36 -21.92
CA VAL A 10 -29.35 34.29 -21.45
C VAL A 10 -28.86 32.87 -21.74
N THR A 11 -27.89 32.74 -22.62
CA THR A 11 -27.16 31.49 -22.85
C THR A 11 -26.24 31.25 -21.65
N PRO A 12 -26.31 30.08 -20.97
CA PRO A 12 -25.35 29.78 -19.92
C PRO A 12 -23.97 29.61 -20.55
N ALA A 13 -22.98 30.33 -20.01
CA ALA A 13 -21.58 30.16 -20.38
C ALA A 13 -21.13 28.73 -20.01
N ALA A 14 -20.51 28.03 -20.96
CA ALA A 14 -19.94 26.71 -20.70
C ALA A 14 -18.71 26.85 -19.79
N THR A 15 -18.80 26.30 -18.58
CA THR A 15 -17.65 26.15 -17.68
C THR A 15 -16.78 24.99 -18.17
N THR A 16 -15.63 25.28 -18.77
CA THR A 16 -14.61 24.28 -19.09
C THR A 16 -13.75 24.02 -17.86
N THR A 17 -13.97 22.88 -17.19
CA THR A 17 -13.02 22.35 -16.20
C THR A 17 -11.75 21.87 -16.91
N PRO A 18 -10.54 22.27 -16.47
CA PRO A 18 -9.31 21.75 -17.03
C PRO A 18 -9.17 20.27 -16.67
N THR A 19 -9.19 19.41 -17.67
CA THR A 19 -8.87 17.99 -17.52
C THR A 19 -7.36 17.85 -17.49
N THR A 20 -6.79 17.64 -16.29
CA THR A 20 -5.36 17.32 -16.16
C THR A 20 -5.13 15.88 -16.61
N THR A 21 -4.59 15.71 -17.82
CA THR A 21 -4.19 14.39 -18.33
C THR A 21 -2.88 13.97 -17.67
N VAL A 22 -2.96 13.07 -16.69
CA VAL A 22 -1.78 12.43 -16.11
C VAL A 22 -1.31 11.34 -17.07
N THR A 23 -0.05 11.38 -17.49
CA THR A 23 0.51 10.39 -18.41
C THR A 23 1.05 9.18 -17.65
N ASN A 24 1.10 8.01 -18.30
CA ASN A 24 1.66 6.80 -17.70
C ASN A 24 3.12 7.00 -17.24
N ALA A 25 3.90 7.83 -17.95
CA ALA A 25 5.26 8.18 -17.55
C ALA A 25 5.31 8.95 -16.23
N GLN A 26 4.34 9.85 -15.98
CA GLN A 26 4.24 10.56 -14.70
C GLN A 26 3.87 9.63 -13.55
N LEU A 27 2.98 8.66 -13.79
CA LEU A 27 2.65 7.63 -12.80
C LEU A 27 3.85 6.75 -12.48
N GLN A 28 4.60 6.31 -13.50
CA GLN A 28 5.81 5.51 -13.30
C GLN A 28 6.86 6.29 -12.49
N ALA A 29 7.08 7.57 -12.80
CA ALA A 29 8.01 8.41 -12.07
C ALA A 29 7.62 8.60 -10.58
N LEU A 30 6.32 8.66 -10.27
CA LEU A 30 5.84 8.73 -8.89
C LEU A 30 6.09 7.41 -8.14
N ILE A 31 5.87 6.27 -8.80
CA ILE A 31 6.13 4.94 -8.24
C ILE A 31 7.64 4.79 -7.96
N ASP A 32 8.47 5.08 -8.95
CA ASP A 32 9.94 4.95 -8.82
C ASP A 32 10.47 5.84 -7.69
N ARG A 33 9.94 7.06 -7.56
CA ARG A 33 10.26 7.97 -6.44
C ARG A 33 9.86 7.39 -5.08
N GLY A 34 8.67 6.79 -4.99
CA GLY A 34 8.19 6.15 -3.76
C GLY A 34 9.05 4.96 -3.35
N VAL A 35 9.43 4.11 -4.31
CA VAL A 35 10.31 2.95 -4.08
C VAL A 35 11.70 3.39 -3.63
N ALA A 36 12.28 4.40 -4.29
CA ALA A 36 13.58 4.94 -3.90
C ALA A 36 13.57 5.53 -2.48
N ALA A 37 12.51 6.25 -2.11
CA ALA A 37 12.36 6.80 -0.76
C ALA A 37 12.28 5.68 0.31
N ALA A 38 11.48 4.64 0.06
CA ALA A 38 11.34 3.52 0.98
C ALA A 38 12.65 2.73 1.14
N LEU A 39 13.41 2.52 0.06
CA LEU A 39 14.74 1.90 0.13
C LEU A 39 15.72 2.75 0.96
N ALA A 40 15.76 4.07 0.72
CA ALA A 40 16.64 4.97 1.44
C ALA A 40 16.33 5.00 2.94
N GLU A 41 15.06 4.99 3.33
CA GLU A 41 14.64 4.91 4.74
C GLU A 41 15.08 3.58 5.38
N ARG A 42 14.91 2.46 4.68
CA ARG A 42 15.38 1.14 5.13
C ARG A 42 16.89 1.09 5.30
N ASP A 43 17.65 1.70 4.40
CA ASP A 43 19.12 1.79 4.49
C ASP A 43 19.55 2.68 5.66
N ALA A 44 18.87 3.81 5.88
CA ALA A 44 19.14 4.71 7.00
C ALA A 44 18.89 4.03 8.36
N ASP A 45 17.81 3.26 8.52
CA ASP A 45 17.52 2.52 9.75
C ASP A 45 18.57 1.43 10.03
N ARG A 46 18.99 0.69 8.99
CA ARG A 46 20.08 -0.29 9.10
C ARG A 46 21.41 0.34 9.47
N SER A 47 21.72 1.52 8.94
CA SER A 47 22.93 2.28 9.28
C SER A 47 22.93 2.71 10.74
N ARG A 48 21.77 3.12 11.28
CA ARG A 48 21.64 3.54 12.68
C ARG A 48 21.86 2.40 13.70
N ASN A 49 21.56 1.15 13.32
CA ASN A 49 21.81 -0.03 14.15
C ASN A 49 23.21 -0.66 13.94
N GLY A 50 24.07 -0.03 13.13
CA GLY A 50 25.37 -0.57 12.72
C GLY A 50 26.53 -0.38 13.70
N ASP A 51 26.34 0.32 14.83
CA ASP A 51 27.34 0.49 15.88
C ASP A 51 26.88 -0.10 17.21
N ASN A 52 26.72 -1.43 17.26
CA ASN A 52 26.69 -2.14 18.52
C ASN A 52 27.88 -3.10 18.61
N SER A 53 29.08 -2.51 18.65
CA SER A 53 30.24 -3.15 19.27
C SER A 53 29.94 -3.44 20.74
N ASN A 54 29.25 -4.55 21.01
CA ASN A 54 29.06 -5.09 22.34
C ASN A 54 29.57 -6.53 22.33
N ASP A 55 30.89 -6.63 22.47
CA ASP A 55 31.53 -7.74 23.16
C ASP A 55 30.96 -7.79 24.59
N SER A 56 29.91 -8.57 24.78
CA SER A 56 29.40 -8.93 26.10
C SER A 56 28.78 -10.30 25.99
N GLY A 57 29.64 -11.31 26.02
CA GLY A 57 29.23 -12.68 26.20
C GLY A 57 28.45 -12.82 27.49
N ILE A 58 27.12 -12.96 27.41
CA ILE A 58 26.30 -13.63 28.41
C ILE A 58 25.25 -14.43 27.63
N GLY A 59 25.30 -15.74 27.86
CA GLY A 59 24.48 -16.75 27.22
C GLY A 59 22.99 -16.45 27.35
N GLY A 60 22.37 -16.25 26.21
CA GLY A 60 20.94 -16.25 26.04
C GLY A 60 20.75 -16.26 24.55
N ARG A 61 20.61 -17.46 23.99
CA ARG A 61 20.29 -17.69 22.59
C ARG A 61 18.95 -17.00 22.30
N ARG A 62 18.96 -15.69 22.11
CA ARG A 62 18.05 -15.00 21.21
C ARG A 62 18.39 -15.61 19.87
N GLN A 63 17.71 -16.71 19.58
CA GLN A 63 17.45 -17.05 18.21
C GLN A 63 16.80 -15.78 17.67
N THR A 64 17.60 -14.97 16.98
CA THR A 64 17.12 -14.25 15.81
C THR A 64 16.25 -15.26 15.13
N THR A 65 14.93 -15.12 15.25
CA THR A 65 13.99 -15.99 14.57
C THR A 65 14.25 -15.68 13.11
N THR A 66 15.20 -16.41 12.52
CA THR A 66 15.32 -16.57 11.08
C THR A 66 13.89 -16.84 10.64
N PRO A 67 13.31 -16.03 9.74
CA PRO A 67 12.01 -16.32 9.18
C PRO A 67 12.09 -17.79 8.75
N ARG A 68 11.39 -18.67 9.48
CA ARG A 68 11.38 -20.08 9.11
C ARG A 68 10.77 -20.05 7.73
N GLU A 69 11.50 -20.53 6.72
CA GLU A 69 10.97 -20.68 5.38
C GLU A 69 9.73 -21.57 5.51
N CYS A 70 8.57 -20.93 5.57
CA CYS A 70 7.30 -21.61 5.69
C CYS A 70 6.98 -22.09 4.29
N THR A 71 7.40 -23.31 3.98
CA THR A 71 7.06 -23.95 2.72
C THR A 71 5.54 -24.04 2.61
N TYR A 72 5.00 -23.88 1.40
CA TYR A 72 3.55 -24.01 1.15
C TYR A 72 2.93 -25.29 1.73
N THR A 73 3.69 -26.39 1.78
CA THR A 73 3.29 -27.65 2.41
C THR A 73 3.17 -27.56 3.93
N GLU A 74 4.04 -26.81 4.60
CA GLU A 74 3.96 -26.56 6.03
C GLU A 74 2.74 -25.70 6.34
N PHE A 75 2.45 -24.68 5.53
CA PHE A 75 1.25 -23.85 5.65
C PHE A 75 -0.05 -24.67 5.58
N LEU A 76 -0.16 -25.62 4.64
CA LEU A 76 -1.33 -26.47 4.51
C LEU A 76 -1.54 -27.43 5.71
N LYS A 77 -0.49 -27.80 6.44
CA LYS A 77 -0.62 -28.65 7.65
C LYS A 77 -1.39 -27.97 8.77
N TYR A 78 -1.39 -26.64 8.83
CA TYR A 78 -2.13 -25.87 9.84
C TYR A 78 -3.61 -25.68 9.48
N GLN A 79 -4.09 -26.33 8.41
CA GLN A 79 -5.46 -26.25 7.93
C GLN A 79 -5.95 -24.80 7.82
N PRO A 80 -5.38 -24.01 6.88
CA PRO A 80 -5.76 -22.63 6.68
C PRO A 80 -7.26 -22.48 6.51
N MET A 81 -7.84 -21.43 7.09
CA MET A 81 -9.23 -21.11 6.82
C MET A 81 -9.36 -20.75 5.33
N ASN A 82 -10.41 -21.25 4.67
CA ASN A 82 -10.62 -20.94 3.25
C ASN A 82 -10.89 -19.43 3.06
N PHE A 83 -10.35 -18.88 1.99
CA PHE A 83 -10.73 -17.55 1.54
C PHE A 83 -12.07 -17.65 0.78
N HIS A 84 -13.01 -16.75 1.11
CA HIS A 84 -14.24 -16.61 0.35
C HIS A 84 -14.12 -15.40 -0.55
N ASP A 85 -14.06 -15.63 -1.87
CA ASP A 85 -13.82 -14.62 -2.93
C ASP A 85 -14.88 -13.50 -3.01
N THR A 86 -15.92 -13.54 -2.17
CA THR A 86 -17.04 -12.58 -2.19
C THR A 86 -16.67 -11.19 -1.66
N GLU A 87 -15.58 -11.07 -0.90
CA GLU A 87 -15.18 -9.82 -0.24
C GLU A 87 -14.07 -9.05 -0.98
N GLY A 88 -13.58 -9.56 -2.11
CA GLY A 88 -12.54 -8.90 -2.92
C GLY A 88 -11.26 -8.58 -2.14
N VAL A 89 -10.63 -7.44 -2.43
CA VAL A 89 -9.37 -7.01 -1.79
C VAL A 89 -9.52 -6.80 -0.27
N VAL A 90 -10.69 -6.34 0.17
CA VAL A 90 -11.00 -6.16 1.60
C VAL A 90 -11.05 -7.51 2.33
N GLY A 91 -11.66 -8.50 1.69
CA GLY A 91 -11.66 -9.87 2.18
C GLY A 91 -10.27 -10.46 2.26
N LEU A 92 -9.46 -10.24 1.22
CA LEU A 92 -8.11 -10.77 1.15
C LEU A 92 -7.24 -10.21 2.28
N ALA A 93 -7.35 -8.90 2.54
CA ALA A 93 -6.65 -8.24 3.65
C ALA A 93 -7.09 -8.83 5.01
N ARG A 94 -8.40 -8.95 5.24
CA ARG A 94 -8.95 -9.53 6.48
C ARG A 94 -8.57 -11.00 6.66
N TRP A 95 -8.52 -11.77 5.58
CA TRP A 95 -8.06 -13.16 5.60
C TRP A 95 -6.57 -13.25 5.95
N ALA A 96 -5.73 -12.40 5.35
CA ALA A 96 -4.30 -12.35 5.65
C ALA A 96 -4.04 -12.00 7.13
N GLU A 97 -4.71 -10.99 7.68
CA GLU A 97 -4.63 -10.63 9.11
C GLU A 97 -5.03 -11.80 10.02
N LYS A 98 -6.07 -12.54 9.64
CA LYS A 98 -6.53 -13.70 10.42
C LYS A 98 -5.55 -14.87 10.33
N MET A 99 -4.91 -15.07 9.17
CA MET A 99 -3.90 -16.09 8.98
C MET A 99 -2.62 -15.75 9.76
N GLU A 100 -2.19 -14.48 9.81
CA GLU A 100 -1.05 -14.05 10.63
C GLU A 100 -1.24 -14.31 12.13
N SER A 101 -2.48 -14.32 12.63
CA SER A 101 -2.76 -14.64 14.04
C SER A 101 -2.76 -16.15 14.34
N ILE A 102 -2.86 -17.03 13.34
CA ILE A 102 -2.84 -18.49 13.53
C ILE A 102 -1.40 -19.01 13.64
N PHE A 103 -0.45 -18.28 13.05
CA PHE A 103 0.98 -18.57 13.00
C PHE A 103 1.78 -17.80 14.06
#